data_AF-A0A945VJY1-F1
#
_entry.id   AF-A0A945VJY1-F1
#
_cell.length_a   1.000
_cell.length_b   1.000
_cell.length_c   1.000
_cell.angle_alpha   90.00
_cell.angle_beta   90.00
_cell.angle_gamma   90.00
#
_symmetry.space_group_name_H-M   'P 1'
#
loop_
_entity.id
_entity.type
_entity.pdbx_description
1 polymer ?
#
loop_
_entity_poly.entity_id
_entity_poly.type
_entity_poly.pdbx_seq_one_letter_code
_entity_poly.pdbx_strand_id
1 'polypeptide(L)'
;MRLLILKILSQILFLSMLIGQYNASIKTARMYEIQQNWDSAIFIYNDILSKSPNNYQVIRSLKNLYKKSQRYNEGINFLIYQLSKNSKDIQLSIELGEFYFLNENITKAKSTWAEGLILFKNNRSFHRLLFSIYDKYNLSTEIFQLIESGRNNFDKGFLSIELGNYYQKRNEYDKAIEEYITSLLSNPGRSSTVARKILVMSDDLNSKNTIEMKLLETSLRQPSIALPILSNHYFKHREFQKSFNALIELSKSEPFNAKKWLSFGNNLRKENEYFLSIKAYQLTLKNNLKGYQYGEGLLGLAKTFEDQILPTKSNDLIPYFYNDNIFFEDLFQLTTNISSENLTSSLSIYDSILTSIPGSSLASEAEFRLAEIQYRVIEDFDKAYILYKSALSKSLTKTLEQQIILRIADVLRAKGDFTSSISFLDSMYNTHQTLEIKNKLVEMHLFSGKPDTALIMINEIFLTIMPTNKFFNDLMELRDLINFYYVEVDEKSKEGFINYLKSESLLKQRKISEANQLLKYIIKQNEEQKLFPLLCLRRAIILTKLNKYNEALDLLTKLKNTIYSDRGEVMSGQIYEQIYNDKEIAMRHFMKVINEFPNSIFSEPIRYHIRKLKSDEKI
;
A
#
# COMPACT_ATOMS: atom_id res chain seq x y z
N MET A 1 21.52 -38.24 44.63
CA MET A 1 20.96 -37.11 43.86
C MET A 1 21.96 -36.50 42.87
N ARG A 2 23.15 -36.05 43.28
CA ARG A 2 24.21 -35.50 42.37
C ARG A 2 24.64 -36.45 41.23
N LEU A 3 24.85 -37.73 41.51
CA LEU A 3 25.22 -38.75 40.50
C LEU A 3 24.12 -38.98 39.43
N LEU A 4 22.85 -38.84 39.82
CA LEU A 4 21.72 -38.96 38.90
C LEU A 4 21.63 -37.75 37.96
N ILE A 5 21.85 -36.55 38.51
CA ILE A 5 21.88 -35.29 37.76
C ILE A 5 23.05 -35.26 36.76
N LEU A 6 24.23 -35.75 37.13
CA LEU A 6 25.39 -35.87 36.24
C LEU A 6 25.16 -36.85 35.09
N LYS A 7 24.48 -37.99 35.32
CA LYS A 7 24.09 -38.93 34.26
C LYS A 7 23.06 -38.34 33.30
N ILE A 8 22.09 -37.58 33.81
CA ILE A 8 21.07 -36.92 32.98
C ILE A 8 21.73 -35.80 32.14
N LEU A 9 22.60 -34.99 32.73
CA LEU A 9 23.37 -33.96 32.02
C LEU A 9 24.30 -34.56 30.96
N SER A 10 24.98 -35.68 31.25
CA SER A 10 25.83 -36.34 30.25
C SER A 10 25.02 -36.95 29.11
N GLN A 11 23.83 -37.50 29.39
CA GLN A 11 22.91 -37.98 28.36
C GLN A 11 22.37 -36.83 27.49
N ILE A 12 22.04 -35.67 28.07
CA ILE A 12 21.61 -34.47 27.35
C ILE A 12 22.75 -33.93 26.47
N LEU A 13 23.98 -33.88 26.99
CA LEU A 13 25.16 -33.44 26.23
C LEU A 13 25.46 -34.38 25.06
N PHE A 14 25.36 -35.69 25.26
CA PHE A 14 25.55 -36.70 24.21
C PHE A 14 24.45 -36.63 23.15
N LEU A 15 23.19 -36.40 23.56
CA LEU A 15 22.08 -36.14 22.64
C LEU A 15 22.34 -34.88 21.80
N SER A 16 22.87 -33.82 22.41
CA SER A 16 23.16 -32.55 21.73
C SER A 16 24.30 -32.67 20.71
N MET A 17 25.33 -33.47 21.00
CA MET A 17 26.42 -33.76 20.04
C MET A 17 25.93 -34.60 18.86
N LEU A 18 25.10 -35.61 19.11
CA LEU A 18 24.48 -36.43 18.04
C LEU A 18 23.59 -35.57 17.13
N ILE A 19 22.77 -34.68 17.70
CA ILE A 19 21.93 -33.74 16.93
C ILE A 19 22.79 -32.77 16.08
N GLY A 20 23.93 -32.31 16.62
CA GLY A 20 24.90 -31.48 15.88
C GLY A 20 25.53 -32.20 14.68
N GLN A 21 25.87 -33.48 14.85
CA GLN A 21 26.47 -34.31 13.79
C GLN A 21 25.46 -34.63 12.67
N TYR A 22 24.21 -34.96 13.01
CA TYR A 22 23.16 -35.21 12.00
C TYR A 22 22.87 -33.96 11.15
N ASN A 23 22.85 -32.78 11.77
CA ASN A 23 22.62 -31.53 11.05
C ASN A 23 23.75 -31.20 10.06
N ALA A 24 25.00 -31.55 10.38
CA ALA A 24 26.12 -31.41 9.45
C ALA A 24 25.99 -32.39 8.27
N SER A 25 25.72 -33.67 8.52
CA SER A 25 25.56 -34.68 7.46
C SER A 25 24.37 -34.37 6.53
N ILE A 26 23.25 -33.86 7.06
CA ILE A 26 22.11 -33.43 6.24
C ILE A 26 22.48 -32.26 5.33
N LYS A 27 23.30 -31.29 5.80
CA LYS A 27 23.78 -30.19 4.95
C LYS A 27 24.67 -30.73 3.83
N THR A 28 25.56 -31.68 4.12
CA THR A 28 26.40 -32.34 3.11
C THR A 28 25.57 -33.09 2.08
N ALA A 29 24.57 -33.87 2.51
CA ALA A 29 23.67 -34.57 1.60
C ALA A 29 22.91 -33.59 0.68
N ARG A 30 22.43 -32.46 1.21
CA ARG A 30 21.78 -31.40 0.40
C ARG A 30 22.73 -30.75 -0.60
N MET A 31 24.01 -30.58 -0.25
CA MET A 31 25.02 -30.08 -1.19
C MET A 31 25.17 -31.04 -2.37
N TYR A 32 25.24 -32.35 -2.11
CA TYR A 32 25.27 -33.37 -3.16
C TYR A 32 23.98 -33.41 -3.99
N GLU A 33 22.81 -33.15 -3.39
CA GLU A 33 21.56 -32.98 -4.16
C GLU A 33 21.65 -31.80 -5.14
N ILE A 34 22.19 -30.65 -4.71
CA ILE A 34 22.34 -29.46 -5.57
C ILE A 34 23.30 -29.76 -6.73
N GLN A 35 24.35 -30.55 -6.47
CA GLN A 35 25.32 -31.00 -7.46
C GLN A 35 24.81 -32.14 -8.35
N GLN A 36 23.56 -32.59 -8.17
CA GLN A 36 22.96 -33.74 -8.87
C GLN A 36 23.72 -35.07 -8.66
N ASN A 37 24.55 -35.17 -7.62
CA ASN A 37 25.22 -36.40 -7.22
C ASN A 37 24.28 -37.21 -6.32
N TRP A 38 23.34 -37.91 -6.96
CA TRP A 38 22.26 -38.62 -6.30
C TRP A 38 22.74 -39.77 -5.42
N ASP A 39 23.73 -40.55 -5.88
CA ASP A 39 24.22 -41.72 -5.14
C ASP A 39 24.86 -41.33 -3.81
N SER A 40 25.68 -40.26 -3.83
CA SER A 40 26.35 -39.78 -2.61
C SER A 40 25.34 -39.21 -1.61
N ALA A 41 24.33 -38.48 -2.10
CA ALA A 41 23.25 -37.97 -1.26
C ALA A 41 22.39 -39.11 -0.67
N ILE A 42 22.01 -40.11 -1.47
CA ILE A 42 21.25 -41.29 -1.04
C ILE A 42 22.04 -42.08 0.01
N PHE A 43 23.35 -42.28 -0.20
CA PHE A 43 24.22 -42.98 0.74
C PHE A 43 24.22 -42.31 2.12
N ILE A 44 24.44 -40.99 2.15
CA ILE A 44 24.47 -40.22 3.41
C ILE A 44 23.10 -40.27 4.10
N TYR A 45 21.99 -40.15 3.36
CA TYR A 45 20.66 -40.25 3.95
C TYR A 45 20.35 -41.65 4.49
N ASN A 46 20.75 -42.71 3.80
CA ASN A 46 20.59 -44.09 4.28
C ASN A 46 21.46 -44.37 5.52
N ASP A 47 22.69 -43.86 5.57
CA ASP A 47 23.54 -43.94 6.78
C ASP A 47 22.83 -43.27 7.98
N ILE A 48 22.26 -42.08 7.78
CA ILE A 48 21.51 -41.41 8.84
C ILE A 48 20.29 -42.25 9.27
N LEU A 49 19.53 -42.83 8.34
CA LEU A 49 18.37 -43.67 8.68
C LEU A 49 18.75 -44.99 9.35
N SER A 50 19.92 -45.55 9.06
CA SER A 50 20.42 -46.74 9.76
C SER A 50 20.64 -46.47 11.27
N LYS A 51 21.04 -45.23 11.61
CA LYS A 51 21.30 -44.78 12.98
C LYS A 51 20.06 -44.17 13.64
N SER A 52 19.19 -43.56 12.84
CA SER A 52 17.95 -42.88 13.28
C SER A 52 16.78 -43.23 12.36
N PRO A 53 16.16 -44.42 12.51
CA PRO A 53 15.18 -44.95 11.55
C PRO A 53 13.91 -44.12 11.35
N ASN A 54 13.56 -43.26 12.32
CA ASN A 54 12.34 -42.44 12.31
C ASN A 54 12.62 -40.94 12.03
N ASN A 55 13.78 -40.60 11.46
CA ASN A 55 14.11 -39.21 11.15
C ASN A 55 13.23 -38.69 10.00
N TYR A 56 12.14 -38.00 10.34
CA TYR A 56 11.14 -37.51 9.38
C TYR A 56 11.72 -36.59 8.30
N GLN A 57 12.69 -35.75 8.66
CA GLN A 57 13.35 -34.84 7.72
C GLN A 57 14.11 -35.62 6.64
N VAL A 58 14.86 -36.65 7.04
CA VAL A 58 15.62 -37.49 6.11
C VAL A 58 14.70 -38.37 5.28
N ILE A 59 13.65 -38.96 5.88
CA ILE A 59 12.62 -39.71 5.13
C ILE A 59 12.01 -38.83 4.04
N ARG A 60 11.64 -37.59 4.37
CA ARG A 60 11.10 -36.63 3.39
C ARG A 60 12.11 -36.28 2.30
N SER A 61 13.35 -36.01 2.66
CA SER A 61 14.43 -35.71 1.69
C SER A 61 14.67 -36.88 0.74
N LEU A 62 14.81 -38.09 1.26
CA LEU A 62 15.12 -39.28 0.47
C LEU A 62 14.01 -39.65 -0.51
N LYS A 63 12.73 -39.52 -0.11
CA LYS A 63 11.58 -39.67 -1.03
C LYS A 63 11.63 -38.67 -2.18
N ASN A 64 11.85 -37.39 -1.88
CA ASN A 64 11.96 -36.36 -2.91
C ASN A 64 13.14 -36.63 -3.84
N LEU A 65 14.24 -37.14 -3.29
CA LEU A 65 15.44 -37.49 -4.03
C LEU A 65 15.18 -38.64 -5.01
N TYR A 66 14.56 -39.73 -4.57
CA TYR A 66 14.15 -40.85 -5.44
C TYR A 66 13.22 -40.39 -6.57
N LYS A 67 12.31 -39.45 -6.29
CA LYS A 67 11.42 -38.89 -7.32
C LYS A 67 12.19 -38.03 -8.33
N LYS A 68 13.10 -37.16 -7.87
CA LYS A 68 13.92 -36.29 -8.74
C LYS A 68 14.90 -37.07 -9.61
N SER A 69 15.52 -38.12 -9.06
CA SER A 69 16.47 -38.97 -9.76
C SER A 69 15.80 -40.07 -10.60
N GLN A 70 14.46 -40.11 -10.65
CA GLN A 70 13.66 -41.12 -11.38
C GLN A 70 13.93 -42.57 -10.92
N ARG A 71 14.48 -42.77 -9.72
CA ARG A 71 14.75 -44.08 -9.13
C ARG A 71 13.50 -44.64 -8.45
N TYR A 72 12.44 -44.80 -9.23
CA TYR A 72 11.11 -45.11 -8.68
C TYR A 72 11.04 -46.48 -8.01
N ASN A 73 11.69 -47.52 -8.56
CA ASN A 73 11.72 -48.86 -7.95
C ASN A 73 12.35 -48.85 -6.55
N GLU A 74 13.44 -48.09 -6.34
CA GLU A 74 14.06 -47.94 -5.03
C GLU A 74 13.17 -47.16 -4.06
N GLY A 75 12.53 -46.10 -4.56
CA GLY A 75 11.52 -45.35 -3.80
C GLY A 75 10.33 -46.21 -3.38
N ILE A 76 9.84 -47.11 -4.25
CA ILE A 76 8.76 -48.06 -3.95
C ILE A 76 9.16 -48.99 -2.80
N ASN A 77 10.33 -49.62 -2.91
CA ASN A 77 10.84 -50.51 -1.86
C ASN A 77 11.01 -49.78 -0.53
N PHE A 78 11.53 -48.55 -0.59
CA PHE A 78 11.67 -47.68 0.57
C PHE A 78 10.31 -47.35 1.20
N LEU A 79 9.31 -46.96 0.41
CA LEU A 79 7.96 -46.62 0.89
C LEU A 79 7.23 -47.82 1.48
N ILE A 80 7.33 -49.00 0.88
CA ILE A 80 6.78 -50.25 1.42
C ILE A 80 7.40 -50.54 2.80
N TYR A 81 8.71 -50.40 2.94
CA TYR A 81 9.40 -50.58 4.21
C TYR A 81 8.97 -49.56 5.27
N GLN A 82 8.72 -48.31 4.89
CA GLN A 82 8.23 -47.30 5.84
C GLN A 82 6.77 -47.55 6.25
N LEU A 83 5.93 -48.00 5.31
CA LEU A 83 4.53 -48.36 5.58
C LEU A 83 4.39 -49.63 6.41
N SER A 84 5.33 -50.58 6.32
CA SER A 84 5.32 -51.75 7.21
C SER A 84 5.58 -51.38 8.68
N LYS A 85 6.31 -50.28 8.92
CA LYS A 85 6.51 -49.71 10.26
C LYS A 85 5.36 -48.83 10.72
N ASN A 86 4.73 -48.09 9.80
CA ASN A 86 3.61 -47.22 10.08
C ASN A 86 2.53 -47.32 9.00
N SER A 87 1.66 -48.32 9.14
CA SER A 87 0.63 -48.63 8.14
C SER A 87 -0.50 -47.61 8.05
N LYS A 88 -0.60 -46.68 9.01
CA LYS A 88 -1.63 -45.63 9.06
C LYS A 88 -1.14 -44.26 8.57
N ASP A 89 0.05 -44.19 7.98
CA ASP A 89 0.55 -42.95 7.39
C ASP A 89 -0.13 -42.66 6.05
N ILE A 90 -1.07 -41.72 6.07
CA ILE A 90 -1.84 -41.31 4.89
C ILE A 90 -0.97 -40.74 3.77
N GLN A 91 0.13 -40.06 4.11
CA GLN A 91 1.00 -39.41 3.11
C GLN A 91 1.81 -40.48 2.38
N LEU A 92 2.39 -41.43 3.13
CA LEU A 92 3.17 -42.51 2.54
C LEU A 92 2.32 -43.44 1.66
N SER A 93 1.07 -43.71 2.06
CA SER A 93 0.13 -44.52 1.26
C SER A 93 -0.16 -43.88 -0.10
N ILE A 94 -0.41 -42.56 -0.13
CA ILE A 94 -0.68 -41.83 -1.37
C ILE A 94 0.56 -41.75 -2.24
N GLU A 95 1.72 -41.47 -1.64
CA GLU A 95 3.00 -41.39 -2.34
C GLU A 95 3.41 -42.75 -2.91
N LEU A 96 3.12 -43.87 -2.25
CA LEU A 96 3.41 -45.20 -2.81
C LEU A 96 2.65 -45.42 -4.13
N GLY A 97 1.37 -45.05 -4.18
CA GLY A 97 0.61 -45.08 -5.42
C GLY A 97 1.15 -44.09 -6.47
N GLU A 98 1.58 -42.88 -6.08
CA GLU A 98 2.26 -41.92 -6.98
C GLU A 98 3.54 -42.53 -7.57
N PHE A 99 4.35 -43.20 -6.77
CA PHE A 99 5.57 -43.86 -7.23
C PHE A 99 5.29 -45.03 -8.18
N TYR A 100 4.27 -45.84 -7.92
CA TYR A 100 3.84 -46.86 -8.88
C TYR A 100 3.37 -46.24 -10.20
N PHE A 101 2.66 -45.12 -10.15
CA PHE A 101 2.19 -44.40 -11.33
C PHE A 101 3.35 -43.84 -12.16
N LEU A 102 4.32 -43.20 -11.49
CA LEU A 102 5.54 -42.68 -12.12
C LEU A 102 6.43 -43.78 -12.71
N ASN A 103 6.37 -44.98 -12.15
CA ASN A 103 7.06 -46.17 -12.66
C ASN A 103 6.24 -46.92 -13.73
N GLU A 104 5.26 -46.25 -14.34
CA GLU A 104 4.36 -46.76 -15.40
C GLU A 104 3.50 -47.98 -14.99
N ASN A 105 3.47 -48.33 -13.69
CA ASN A 105 2.65 -49.41 -13.16
C ASN A 105 1.28 -48.90 -12.73
N ILE A 106 0.48 -48.51 -13.71
CA ILE A 106 -0.83 -47.87 -13.51
C ILE A 106 -1.79 -48.77 -12.73
N THR A 107 -1.78 -50.08 -12.99
CA THR A 107 -2.67 -51.04 -12.31
C THR A 107 -2.37 -51.11 -10.82
N LYS A 108 -1.10 -51.24 -10.43
CA LYS A 108 -0.70 -51.20 -9.01
C LYS A 108 -0.95 -49.85 -8.37
N ALA A 109 -0.74 -48.75 -9.08
CA ALA A 109 -1.03 -47.41 -8.57
C ALA A 109 -2.50 -47.27 -8.17
N LYS A 110 -3.42 -47.65 -9.09
CA LYS A 110 -4.86 -47.60 -8.83
C LYS A 110 -5.28 -48.54 -7.70
N SER A 111 -4.75 -49.76 -7.64
CA SER A 111 -5.00 -50.69 -6.51
C SER A 111 -4.57 -50.08 -5.18
N THR A 112 -3.36 -49.51 -5.13
CA THR A 112 -2.80 -48.90 -3.91
C THR A 112 -3.67 -47.75 -3.41
N TRP A 113 -4.12 -46.87 -4.31
CA TRP A 113 -5.02 -45.77 -3.93
C TRP A 113 -6.41 -46.26 -3.52
N ALA A 114 -6.95 -47.29 -4.17
CA ALA A 114 -8.23 -47.90 -3.80
C ALA A 114 -8.18 -48.55 -2.41
N GLU A 115 -7.12 -49.29 -2.10
CA GLU A 115 -6.87 -49.84 -0.76
C GLU A 115 -6.75 -48.72 0.29
N GLY A 116 -6.06 -47.63 -0.06
CA GLY A 116 -5.99 -46.44 0.78
C GLY A 116 -7.36 -45.80 1.05
N LEU A 117 -8.24 -45.71 0.03
CA LEU A 117 -9.62 -45.21 0.20
C LEU A 117 -10.44 -46.08 1.14
N ILE A 118 -10.24 -47.39 1.15
CA ILE A 118 -10.90 -48.30 2.09
C ILE A 118 -10.34 -48.11 3.50
N LEU A 119 -9.02 -48.12 3.65
CA LEU A 119 -8.33 -48.01 4.92
C LEU A 119 -8.58 -46.67 5.63
N PHE A 120 -8.63 -45.59 4.85
CA PHE A 120 -8.78 -44.22 5.32
C PHE A 120 -10.14 -43.62 4.97
N LYS A 121 -11.19 -44.45 4.86
CA LYS A 121 -12.54 -44.05 4.42
C LYS A 121 -13.09 -42.81 5.13
N ASN A 122 -12.83 -42.66 6.44
CA ASN A 122 -13.33 -41.54 7.26
C ASN A 122 -12.31 -40.39 7.43
N ASN A 123 -11.17 -40.44 6.74
CA ASN A 123 -10.11 -39.44 6.84
C ASN A 123 -10.21 -38.42 5.70
N ARG A 124 -10.73 -37.23 5.99
CA ARG A 124 -10.87 -36.13 5.01
C ARG A 124 -9.53 -35.67 4.43
N SER A 125 -8.44 -35.74 5.21
CA SER A 125 -7.11 -35.31 4.76
C SER A 125 -6.53 -36.26 3.72
N PHE A 126 -6.74 -37.57 3.87
CA PHE A 126 -6.34 -38.57 2.87
C PHE A 126 -6.98 -38.26 1.50
N HIS A 127 -8.30 -38.07 1.48
CA HIS A 127 -9.03 -37.76 0.25
C HIS A 127 -8.56 -36.45 -0.40
N ARG A 128 -8.29 -35.39 0.40
CA ARG A 128 -7.76 -34.12 -0.12
C ARG A 128 -6.38 -34.29 -0.76
N LEU A 129 -5.49 -35.06 -0.13
CA LEU A 129 -4.17 -35.35 -0.67
C LEU A 129 -4.28 -36.17 -1.96
N LEU A 130 -5.18 -37.17 -2.00
CA LEU A 130 -5.42 -37.98 -3.18
C LEU A 130 -6.01 -37.16 -4.34
N PHE A 131 -6.95 -36.25 -4.05
CA PHE A 131 -7.44 -35.27 -5.02
C PHE A 131 -6.30 -34.46 -5.64
N SER A 132 -5.35 -33.99 -4.81
CA SER A 132 -4.18 -33.24 -5.31
C SER A 132 -3.30 -34.07 -6.24
N ILE A 133 -3.18 -35.38 -6.00
CA ILE A 133 -2.47 -36.29 -6.90
C ILE A 133 -3.25 -36.45 -8.20
N TYR A 134 -4.55 -36.70 -8.13
CA TYR A 134 -5.37 -36.83 -9.34
C TYR A 134 -5.40 -35.56 -10.20
N ASP A 135 -5.50 -34.37 -9.60
CA ASP A 135 -5.42 -33.09 -10.34
C ASP A 135 -4.04 -32.92 -10.98
N LYS A 136 -2.96 -33.23 -10.26
CA LYS A 136 -1.59 -33.14 -10.78
C LYS A 136 -1.35 -33.99 -12.03
N TYR A 137 -1.96 -35.18 -12.09
CA TYR A 137 -1.80 -36.12 -13.21
C TYR A 137 -2.99 -36.12 -14.18
N ASN A 138 -3.89 -35.13 -14.10
CA ASN A 138 -5.07 -34.99 -14.96
C ASN A 138 -5.99 -36.24 -14.99
N LEU A 139 -6.10 -36.95 -13.86
CA LEU A 139 -6.96 -38.13 -13.69
C LEU A 139 -8.40 -37.71 -13.37
N SER A 140 -9.07 -37.09 -14.34
CA SER A 140 -10.39 -36.45 -14.15
C SER A 140 -11.49 -37.44 -13.76
N THR A 141 -11.49 -38.64 -14.35
CA THR A 141 -12.44 -39.71 -14.01
C THR A 141 -12.38 -40.08 -12.54
N GLU A 142 -11.17 -40.23 -12.00
CA GLU A 142 -10.91 -40.58 -10.62
C GLU A 142 -11.24 -39.42 -9.68
N ILE A 143 -11.02 -38.16 -10.09
CA ILE A 143 -11.46 -36.99 -9.33
C ILE A 143 -12.97 -37.05 -9.11
N PHE A 144 -13.77 -37.22 -10.16
CA PHE A 144 -15.22 -37.17 -10.02
C PHE A 144 -15.76 -38.34 -9.18
N GLN A 145 -15.20 -39.55 -9.33
CA GLN A 145 -15.53 -40.69 -8.46
C GLN A 145 -15.17 -40.45 -6.98
N LEU A 146 -14.00 -39.84 -6.73
CA LEU A 146 -13.55 -39.48 -5.38
C LEU A 146 -14.48 -38.44 -4.74
N ILE A 147 -14.95 -37.45 -5.51
CA ILE A 147 -15.89 -36.44 -5.05
C ILE A 147 -17.25 -37.06 -4.74
N GLU A 148 -17.80 -37.87 -5.65
CA GLU A 148 -19.11 -38.50 -5.48
C GLU A 148 -19.13 -39.40 -4.24
N SER A 149 -18.19 -40.33 -4.14
CA SER A 149 -18.06 -41.23 -2.99
C SER A 149 -17.82 -40.45 -1.69
N GLY A 150 -16.95 -39.44 -1.73
CA GLY A 150 -16.65 -38.60 -0.58
C GLY A 150 -17.85 -37.77 -0.10
N ARG A 151 -18.65 -37.21 -1.00
CA ARG A 151 -19.86 -36.44 -0.64
C ARG A 151 -20.93 -37.31 -0.02
N ASN A 152 -21.07 -38.55 -0.49
CA ASN A 152 -21.98 -39.53 0.10
C ASN A 152 -21.54 -39.93 1.52
N ASN A 153 -20.22 -39.98 1.80
CA ASN A 153 -19.70 -40.36 3.11
C ASN A 153 -19.61 -39.19 4.12
N PHE A 154 -19.31 -37.98 3.65
CA PHE A 154 -19.00 -36.84 4.52
C PHE A 154 -20.12 -35.80 4.57
N ASP A 155 -20.21 -34.96 3.54
CA ASP A 155 -21.23 -33.92 3.38
C ASP A 155 -21.21 -33.36 1.95
N LYS A 156 -22.26 -32.66 1.56
CA LYS A 156 -22.38 -32.04 0.21
C LYS A 156 -21.21 -31.08 -0.10
N GLY A 157 -20.70 -30.38 0.90
CA GLY A 157 -19.57 -29.45 0.77
C GLY A 157 -18.20 -30.12 0.71
N PHE A 158 -18.13 -31.45 0.79
CA PHE A 158 -16.88 -32.19 0.73
C PHE A 158 -16.13 -31.89 -0.57
N LEU A 159 -14.86 -31.48 -0.42
CA LEU A 159 -13.92 -31.09 -1.48
C LEU A 159 -14.42 -30.01 -2.47
N SER A 160 -15.45 -29.25 -2.10
CA SER A 160 -16.02 -28.17 -2.91
C SER A 160 -15.03 -27.06 -3.26
N ILE A 161 -14.11 -26.71 -2.34
CA ILE A 161 -13.08 -25.68 -2.62
C ILE A 161 -12.07 -26.21 -3.64
N GLU A 162 -11.63 -27.45 -3.45
CA GLU A 162 -10.69 -28.15 -4.30
C GLU A 162 -11.25 -28.32 -5.71
N LEU A 163 -12.51 -28.73 -5.83
CA LEU A 163 -13.21 -28.85 -7.11
C LEU A 163 -13.49 -27.48 -7.76
N GLY A 164 -13.84 -26.47 -6.97
CA GLY A 164 -13.95 -25.09 -7.46
C GLY A 164 -12.64 -24.57 -8.04
N ASN A 165 -11.51 -24.83 -7.37
CA ASN A 165 -10.18 -24.48 -7.90
C ASN A 165 -9.86 -25.25 -9.18
N TYR A 166 -10.23 -26.53 -9.24
CA TYR A 166 -10.02 -27.38 -10.42
C TYR A 166 -10.74 -26.82 -11.65
N TYR A 167 -11.98 -26.36 -11.50
CA TYR A 167 -12.73 -25.71 -12.57
C TYR A 167 -12.21 -24.31 -12.90
N GLN A 168 -11.85 -23.52 -11.89
CA GLN A 168 -11.30 -22.18 -12.09
C GLN A 168 -10.00 -22.22 -12.92
N LYS A 169 -9.09 -23.16 -12.67
CA LYS A 169 -7.85 -23.34 -13.47
C LYS A 169 -8.12 -23.64 -14.95
N ARG A 170 -9.33 -24.12 -15.27
CA ARG A 170 -9.77 -24.50 -16.62
C ARG A 170 -10.74 -23.48 -17.23
N ASN A 171 -10.91 -22.33 -16.58
CA ASN A 171 -11.85 -21.27 -16.96
C ASN A 171 -13.31 -21.71 -17.02
N GLU A 172 -13.67 -22.82 -16.37
CA GLU A 172 -15.06 -23.29 -16.24
C GLU A 172 -15.75 -22.55 -15.08
N TYR A 173 -15.89 -21.23 -15.22
CA TYR A 173 -16.29 -20.34 -14.13
C TYR A 173 -17.69 -20.63 -13.58
N ASP A 174 -18.63 -21.03 -14.44
CA ASP A 174 -20.00 -21.43 -14.05
C ASP A 174 -19.99 -22.58 -13.02
N LYS A 175 -19.16 -23.60 -13.26
CA LYS A 175 -19.02 -24.74 -12.34
C LYS A 175 -18.20 -24.37 -11.11
N ALA A 176 -17.18 -23.54 -11.29
CA ALA A 176 -16.35 -23.06 -10.18
C ALA A 176 -17.18 -22.28 -9.15
N ILE A 177 -18.05 -21.36 -9.59
CA ILE A 177 -18.89 -20.57 -8.68
C ILE A 177 -19.91 -21.45 -7.95
N GLU A 178 -20.50 -22.45 -8.62
CA GLU A 178 -21.43 -23.40 -7.99
C GLU A 178 -20.76 -24.19 -6.85
N GLU A 179 -19.53 -24.63 -7.07
CA GLU A 179 -18.74 -25.34 -6.08
C GLU A 179 -18.31 -24.43 -4.92
N TYR A 180 -17.90 -23.20 -5.21
CA TYR A 180 -17.63 -22.22 -4.17
C TYR A 180 -18.87 -21.87 -3.33
N ILE A 181 -20.04 -21.70 -3.96
CA ILE A 181 -21.31 -21.49 -3.25
C ILE A 181 -21.64 -22.73 -2.40
N THR A 182 -21.50 -23.94 -2.94
CA THR A 182 -21.71 -25.19 -2.19
C THR A 182 -20.82 -25.26 -0.95
N SER A 183 -19.58 -24.79 -1.07
CA SER A 183 -18.65 -24.67 0.05
C SER A 183 -19.13 -23.69 1.13
N LEU A 184 -19.58 -22.51 0.70
CA LEU A 184 -20.10 -21.46 1.57
C LEU A 184 -21.33 -21.90 2.34
N LEU A 185 -22.25 -22.62 1.69
CA LEU A 185 -23.46 -23.15 2.30
C LEU A 185 -23.18 -24.25 3.32
N SER A 186 -22.17 -25.07 3.09
CA SER A 186 -21.87 -26.22 3.94
C SER A 186 -20.94 -25.90 5.11
N ASN A 187 -20.07 -24.88 4.98
CA ASN A 187 -19.10 -24.50 6.01
C ASN A 187 -18.94 -22.96 6.13
N PRO A 188 -19.86 -22.27 6.85
CA PRO A 188 -19.85 -20.81 6.95
C PRO A 188 -18.55 -20.22 7.54
N GLY A 189 -17.83 -20.98 8.38
CA GLY A 189 -16.58 -20.55 9.03
C GLY A 189 -15.38 -20.33 8.08
N ARG A 190 -15.43 -20.79 6.82
CA ARG A 190 -14.37 -20.57 5.81
C ARG A 190 -14.76 -19.53 4.74
N SER A 191 -15.81 -18.75 5.01
CA SER A 191 -16.44 -17.84 4.05
C SER A 191 -15.49 -16.80 3.43
N SER A 192 -14.55 -16.24 4.20
CA SER A 192 -13.66 -15.18 3.71
C SER A 192 -12.68 -15.64 2.62
N THR A 193 -12.12 -16.83 2.74
CA THR A 193 -11.18 -17.39 1.75
C THR A 193 -11.89 -17.73 0.45
N VAL A 194 -13.07 -18.33 0.53
CA VAL A 194 -13.86 -18.69 -0.65
C VAL A 194 -14.41 -17.44 -1.33
N ALA A 195 -14.92 -16.46 -0.57
CA ALA A 195 -15.33 -15.16 -1.11
C ALA A 195 -14.20 -14.47 -1.88
N ARG A 196 -12.97 -14.49 -1.36
CA ARG A 196 -11.80 -13.94 -2.08
C ARG A 196 -11.56 -14.66 -3.40
N LYS A 197 -11.70 -15.98 -3.46
CA LYS A 197 -11.57 -16.75 -4.72
C LYS A 197 -12.61 -16.36 -5.75
N ILE A 198 -13.87 -16.19 -5.32
CA ILE A 198 -14.96 -15.70 -6.18
C ILE A 198 -14.62 -14.31 -6.72
N LEU A 199 -14.14 -13.40 -5.87
CA LEU A 199 -13.75 -12.05 -6.30
C LEU A 199 -12.55 -12.04 -7.26
N VAL A 200 -11.54 -12.89 -7.05
CA VAL A 200 -10.42 -13.02 -8.00
C VAL A 200 -10.92 -13.57 -9.33
N MET A 201 -11.83 -14.54 -9.30
CA MET A 201 -12.42 -15.08 -10.52
C MET A 201 -13.16 -14.01 -11.32
N SER A 202 -13.78 -13.04 -10.65
CA SER A 202 -14.50 -11.94 -11.29
C SER A 202 -13.61 -10.88 -11.94
N ASP A 203 -12.27 -11.01 -11.90
CA ASP A 203 -11.37 -10.17 -12.70
C ASP A 203 -11.50 -10.45 -14.21
N ASP A 204 -11.96 -11.65 -14.58
CA ASP A 204 -12.24 -12.01 -15.96
C ASP A 204 -13.59 -11.43 -16.41
N LEU A 205 -13.58 -10.67 -17.52
CA LEU A 205 -14.79 -10.06 -18.09
C LEU A 205 -15.87 -11.10 -18.43
N ASN A 206 -15.47 -12.31 -18.80
CA ASN A 206 -16.38 -13.39 -19.18
C ASN A 206 -17.04 -14.06 -17.95
N SER A 207 -16.47 -13.91 -16.76
CA SER A 207 -17.00 -14.54 -15.54
C SER A 207 -17.89 -13.62 -14.72
N LYS A 208 -17.73 -12.29 -14.87
CA LYS A 208 -18.43 -11.27 -14.09
C LYS A 208 -19.94 -11.50 -14.02
N ASN A 209 -20.59 -11.61 -15.19
CA ASN A 209 -22.04 -11.73 -15.28
C ASN A 209 -22.55 -13.08 -14.73
N THR A 210 -21.83 -14.18 -14.98
CA THR A 210 -22.18 -15.49 -14.38
C THR A 210 -22.13 -15.41 -12.86
N ILE A 211 -21.05 -14.85 -12.30
CA ILE A 211 -20.87 -14.73 -10.86
C ILE A 211 -21.99 -13.89 -10.25
N GLU A 212 -22.31 -12.74 -10.86
CA GLU A 212 -23.43 -11.88 -10.46
C GLU A 212 -24.75 -12.68 -10.44
N MET A 213 -25.09 -13.36 -11.53
CA MET A 213 -26.33 -14.15 -11.65
C MET A 213 -26.44 -15.24 -10.58
N LYS A 214 -25.39 -16.04 -10.38
CA LYS A 214 -25.38 -17.13 -9.39
C LYS A 214 -25.46 -16.62 -7.95
N LEU A 215 -24.82 -15.48 -7.65
CA LEU A 215 -24.92 -14.84 -6.34
C LEU A 215 -26.30 -14.23 -6.11
N LEU A 216 -26.93 -13.63 -7.14
CA LEU A 216 -28.31 -13.14 -7.06
C LEU A 216 -29.29 -14.27 -6.77
N GLU A 217 -29.23 -15.38 -7.52
CA GLU A 217 -30.06 -16.57 -7.29
C GLU A 217 -29.88 -17.12 -5.87
N THR A 218 -28.63 -17.16 -5.40
CA THR A 218 -28.31 -17.63 -4.04
C THR A 218 -28.84 -16.67 -2.98
N SER A 219 -28.80 -15.36 -3.23
CA SER A 219 -29.25 -14.35 -2.27
C SER A 219 -30.74 -14.42 -1.95
N LEU A 220 -31.56 -14.94 -2.88
CA LEU A 220 -33.00 -15.16 -2.65
C LEU A 220 -33.27 -16.21 -1.56
N ARG A 221 -32.34 -17.14 -1.33
CA ARG A 221 -32.48 -18.25 -0.37
C ARG A 221 -31.57 -18.06 0.85
N GLN A 222 -30.39 -17.50 0.64
CA GLN A 222 -29.29 -17.41 1.62
C GLN A 222 -28.64 -16.02 1.57
N PRO A 223 -29.40 -14.96 1.93
CA PRO A 223 -28.96 -13.56 1.80
C PRO A 223 -27.69 -13.26 2.60
N SER A 224 -27.58 -13.78 3.83
CA SER A 224 -26.41 -13.65 4.71
C SER A 224 -25.09 -14.11 4.10
N ILE A 225 -25.14 -15.08 3.18
CA ILE A 225 -23.96 -15.64 2.53
C ILE A 225 -23.67 -14.90 1.22
N ALA A 226 -24.69 -14.69 0.39
CA ALA A 226 -24.49 -14.19 -0.96
C ALA A 226 -24.36 -12.66 -1.03
N LEU A 227 -25.19 -11.90 -0.30
CA LEU A 227 -25.21 -10.43 -0.39
C LEU A 227 -23.90 -9.74 0.01
N PRO A 228 -23.15 -10.20 1.03
CA PRO A 228 -21.82 -9.64 1.30
C PRO A 228 -20.83 -9.82 0.14
N ILE A 229 -20.85 -10.97 -0.53
CA ILE A 229 -19.96 -11.28 -1.66
C ILE A 229 -20.40 -10.48 -2.89
N LEU A 230 -21.71 -10.40 -3.14
CA LEU A 230 -22.29 -9.62 -4.22
C LEU A 230 -21.99 -8.12 -4.04
N SER A 231 -22.11 -7.58 -2.83
CA SER A 231 -21.73 -6.21 -2.51
C SER A 231 -20.25 -5.93 -2.79
N ASN A 232 -19.35 -6.83 -2.39
CA ASN A 232 -17.91 -6.71 -2.67
C ASN A 232 -17.60 -6.83 -4.16
N HIS A 233 -18.31 -7.71 -4.89
CA HIS A 233 -18.21 -7.87 -6.33
C HIS A 233 -18.58 -6.56 -7.04
N TYR A 234 -19.73 -5.98 -6.70
CA TYR A 234 -20.13 -4.67 -7.24
C TYR A 234 -19.15 -3.56 -6.89
N PHE A 235 -18.65 -3.51 -5.65
CA PHE A 235 -17.67 -2.51 -5.23
C PHE A 235 -16.38 -2.60 -6.07
N LYS A 236 -15.88 -3.82 -6.28
CA LYS A 236 -14.68 -4.07 -7.10
C LYS A 236 -14.85 -3.59 -8.54
N HIS A 237 -16.05 -3.73 -9.09
CA HIS A 237 -16.38 -3.27 -10.45
C HIS A 237 -16.85 -1.81 -10.53
N ARG A 238 -16.64 -1.01 -9.47
CA ARG A 238 -17.07 0.40 -9.35
C ARG A 238 -18.59 0.60 -9.49
N GLU A 239 -19.39 -0.44 -9.28
CA GLU A 239 -20.86 -0.39 -9.26
C GLU A 239 -21.35 -0.05 -7.84
N PHE A 240 -20.92 1.11 -7.32
CA PHE A 240 -21.06 1.47 -5.92
C PHE A 240 -22.52 1.54 -5.45
N GLN A 241 -23.44 1.99 -6.31
CA GLN A 241 -24.88 2.03 -5.98
C GLN A 241 -25.46 0.63 -5.80
N LYS A 242 -25.10 -0.34 -6.67
CA LYS A 242 -25.54 -1.73 -6.51
C LYS A 242 -24.93 -2.35 -5.26
N SER A 243 -23.65 -2.05 -4.99
CA SER A 243 -22.97 -2.48 -3.77
C SER A 243 -23.67 -1.99 -2.50
N PHE A 244 -24.06 -0.72 -2.47
CA PHE A 244 -24.84 -0.12 -1.38
C PHE A 244 -26.19 -0.80 -1.23
N ASN A 245 -26.93 -1.01 -2.33
CA ASN A 245 -28.24 -1.65 -2.31
C ASN A 245 -28.18 -3.09 -1.79
N ALA A 246 -27.15 -3.85 -2.15
CA ALA A 246 -26.95 -5.21 -1.64
C ALA A 246 -26.75 -5.24 -0.10
N LEU A 247 -26.09 -4.22 0.48
CA LEU A 247 -25.95 -4.11 1.94
C LEU A 247 -27.23 -3.65 2.63
N ILE A 248 -28.02 -2.78 1.99
CA ILE A 248 -29.36 -2.42 2.47
C ILE A 248 -30.23 -3.67 2.52
N GLU A 249 -30.23 -4.47 1.46
CA GLU A 249 -31.02 -5.71 1.41
C GLU A 249 -30.58 -6.68 2.52
N LEU A 250 -29.28 -6.83 2.72
CA LEU A 250 -28.74 -7.65 3.80
C LEU A 250 -29.22 -7.19 5.18
N SER A 251 -29.32 -5.87 5.41
CA SER A 251 -29.78 -5.31 6.68
C SER A 251 -31.26 -5.59 6.99
N LYS A 252 -32.03 -6.06 6.01
CA LYS A 252 -33.40 -6.57 6.26
C LYS A 252 -33.37 -7.98 6.84
N SER A 253 -32.35 -8.77 6.51
CA SER A 253 -32.19 -10.17 6.93
C SER A 253 -31.29 -10.37 8.14
N GLU A 254 -30.49 -9.37 8.52
CA GLU A 254 -29.53 -9.45 9.63
C GLU A 254 -29.64 -8.24 10.57
N PRO A 255 -29.28 -8.41 11.86
CA PRO A 255 -29.12 -7.28 12.77
C PRO A 255 -28.14 -6.25 12.19
N PHE A 256 -28.44 -4.97 12.43
CA PHE A 256 -27.64 -3.87 11.94
C PHE A 256 -26.18 -3.99 12.40
N ASN A 257 -25.25 -4.10 11.45
CA ASN A 257 -23.82 -4.20 11.72
C ASN A 257 -23.12 -2.85 11.48
N ALA A 258 -22.99 -2.06 12.54
CA ALA A 258 -22.37 -0.73 12.47
C ALA A 258 -20.95 -0.77 11.91
N LYS A 259 -20.11 -1.72 12.35
CA LYS A 259 -18.72 -1.85 11.91
C LYS A 259 -18.62 -2.05 10.39
N LYS A 260 -19.53 -2.84 9.81
CA LYS A 260 -19.60 -3.07 8.37
C LYS A 260 -19.93 -1.80 7.61
N TRP A 261 -20.95 -1.05 8.06
CA TRP A 261 -21.35 0.20 7.42
C TRP A 261 -20.31 1.32 7.58
N LEU A 262 -19.66 1.44 8.74
CA LEU A 262 -18.55 2.37 8.96
C LEU A 262 -17.37 2.08 8.03
N SER A 263 -16.99 0.81 7.88
CA SER A 263 -15.95 0.40 6.93
C SER A 263 -16.37 0.68 5.49
N PHE A 264 -17.62 0.43 5.14
CA PHE A 264 -18.15 0.64 3.79
C PHE A 264 -18.16 2.13 3.42
N GLY A 265 -18.65 3.00 4.32
CA GLY A 265 -18.64 4.45 4.14
C GLY A 265 -17.23 5.01 3.97
N ASN A 266 -16.25 4.48 4.71
CA ASN A 266 -14.85 4.88 4.57
C ASN A 266 -14.24 4.44 3.24
N ASN A 267 -14.58 3.23 2.77
CA ASN A 267 -14.12 2.75 1.47
C ASN A 267 -14.71 3.59 0.33
N LEU A 268 -16.00 3.92 0.39
CA LEU A 268 -16.64 4.83 -0.57
C LEU A 268 -15.97 6.21 -0.59
N ARG A 269 -15.66 6.77 0.59
CA ARG A 269 -14.94 8.05 0.70
C ARG A 269 -13.57 8.00 0.01
N LYS A 270 -12.80 6.93 0.22
CA LYS A 270 -11.49 6.73 -0.42
C LYS A 270 -11.56 6.58 -1.94
N GLU A 271 -12.68 6.08 -2.47
CA GLU A 271 -12.96 6.01 -3.90
C GLU A 271 -13.58 7.32 -4.45
N ASN A 272 -13.66 8.39 -3.63
CA ASN A 272 -14.29 9.67 -3.94
C ASN A 272 -15.81 9.62 -4.20
N GLU A 273 -16.48 8.53 -3.78
CA GLU A 273 -17.94 8.34 -3.88
C GLU A 273 -18.66 8.97 -2.67
N TYR A 274 -18.52 10.28 -2.56
CA TYR A 274 -18.89 11.02 -1.35
C TYR A 274 -20.39 10.95 -1.03
N PHE A 275 -21.27 11.02 -2.04
CA PHE A 275 -22.72 10.94 -1.83
C PHE A 275 -23.14 9.63 -1.16
N LEU A 276 -22.63 8.49 -1.64
CA LEU A 276 -22.92 7.18 -1.05
C LEU A 276 -22.24 7.03 0.32
N SER A 277 -21.04 7.58 0.49
CA SER A 277 -20.34 7.60 1.77
C SER A 277 -21.16 8.33 2.85
N ILE A 278 -21.68 9.53 2.52
CA ILE A 278 -22.56 10.31 3.41
C ILE A 278 -23.80 9.49 3.77
N LYS A 279 -24.48 8.88 2.79
CA LYS A 279 -25.64 8.03 3.03
C LYS A 279 -25.34 6.86 3.96
N ALA A 280 -24.19 6.20 3.78
CA ALA A 280 -23.76 5.08 4.62
C ALA A 280 -23.53 5.52 6.08
N TYR A 281 -22.84 6.64 6.30
CA TYR A 281 -22.62 7.17 7.63
C TYR A 281 -23.92 7.65 8.29
N GLN A 282 -24.77 8.37 7.57
CA GLN A 282 -26.08 8.81 8.07
C GLN A 282 -26.98 7.62 8.46
N LEU A 283 -27.01 6.57 7.64
CA LEU A 283 -27.71 5.34 7.96
C LEU A 283 -27.19 4.72 9.26
N THR A 284 -25.86 4.70 9.43
CA THR A 284 -25.23 4.13 10.63
C THR A 284 -25.57 4.94 11.87
N LEU A 285 -25.48 6.27 11.81
CA LEU A 285 -25.75 7.17 12.94
C LEU A 285 -27.22 7.14 13.39
N LYS A 286 -28.17 6.90 12.48
CA LYS A 286 -29.60 6.76 12.80
C LYS A 286 -29.93 5.51 13.62
N ASN A 287 -29.06 4.49 13.64
CA ASN A 287 -29.29 3.22 14.34
C ASN A 287 -28.83 3.23 15.81
N ASN A 288 -28.91 4.37 16.51
CA ASN A 288 -28.61 4.53 17.94
C ASN A 288 -27.23 4.01 18.38
N LEU A 289 -26.17 4.33 17.63
CA LEU A 289 -24.79 4.05 18.07
C LEU A 289 -24.49 4.74 19.40
N LYS A 290 -23.65 4.11 20.24
CA LYS A 290 -23.21 4.69 21.53
C LYS A 290 -21.69 4.69 21.63
N GLY A 291 -21.16 5.66 22.38
CA GLY A 291 -19.74 5.77 22.69
C GLY A 291 -18.87 5.83 21.43
N TYR A 292 -17.80 5.04 21.41
CA TYR A 292 -16.78 5.10 20.37
C TYR A 292 -17.30 4.94 18.93
N GLN A 293 -18.24 4.02 18.68
CA GLN A 293 -18.79 3.79 17.33
C GLN A 293 -19.60 4.99 16.80
N TYR A 294 -20.27 5.72 17.69
CA TYR A 294 -20.95 6.97 17.33
C TYR A 294 -19.92 8.01 16.86
N GLY A 295 -18.82 8.14 17.61
CA GLY A 295 -17.69 8.99 17.25
C GLY A 295 -17.06 8.62 15.92
N GLU A 296 -16.83 7.33 15.66
CA GLU A 296 -16.28 6.87 14.38
C GLU A 296 -17.19 7.24 13.21
N GLY A 297 -18.51 7.13 13.39
CA GLY A 297 -19.50 7.52 12.38
C GLY A 297 -19.47 9.01 12.09
N LEU A 298 -19.44 9.85 13.13
CA LEU A 298 -19.34 11.30 12.99
C LEU A 298 -18.00 11.70 12.36
N LEU A 299 -16.89 11.11 12.79
CA LEU A 299 -15.56 11.40 12.27
C LEU A 299 -15.45 11.04 10.78
N GLY A 300 -15.98 9.87 10.40
CA GLY A 300 -16.04 9.46 9.00
C GLY A 300 -16.86 10.43 8.15
N LEU A 301 -18.04 10.85 8.65
CA LEU A 301 -18.90 11.80 7.96
C LEU A 301 -18.26 13.19 7.83
N ALA A 302 -17.62 13.70 8.89
CA ALA A 302 -16.93 14.99 8.88
C ALA A 302 -15.81 15.02 7.85
N LYS A 303 -15.02 13.94 7.77
CA LYS A 303 -13.97 13.76 6.75
C LYS A 303 -14.56 13.70 5.33
N THR A 304 -15.69 13.04 5.14
CA THR A 304 -16.35 13.00 3.81
C THR A 304 -16.76 14.39 3.34
N PHE A 305 -17.24 15.26 4.24
CA PHE A 305 -17.49 16.67 3.88
C PHE A 305 -16.19 17.45 3.70
N GLU A 306 -15.19 17.21 4.56
CA GLU A 306 -13.88 17.87 4.48
C GLU A 306 -13.19 17.63 3.13
N ASP A 307 -13.19 16.38 2.65
CA ASP A 307 -12.61 16.00 1.36
C ASP A 307 -13.28 16.71 0.15
N GLN A 308 -14.45 17.33 0.36
CA GLN A 308 -15.20 18.10 -0.63
C GLN A 308 -15.16 19.62 -0.40
N ILE A 309 -14.39 20.12 0.58
CA ILE A 309 -14.22 21.56 0.82
C ILE A 309 -13.46 22.20 -0.35
N LEU A 310 -12.37 21.55 -0.76
CA LEU A 310 -11.54 21.96 -1.88
C LEU A 310 -11.79 20.99 -3.03
N PRO A 311 -12.49 21.39 -4.11
CA PRO A 311 -12.61 20.52 -5.27
C PRO A 311 -11.21 20.25 -5.80
N THR A 312 -10.85 18.98 -5.96
CA THR A 312 -9.58 18.57 -6.57
C THR A 312 -9.45 19.24 -7.93
N LYS A 313 -8.69 20.33 -8.01
CA LYS A 313 -8.22 20.86 -9.30
C LYS A 313 -7.08 19.98 -9.77
N SER A 314 -7.07 19.71 -11.07
CA SER A 314 -5.99 18.99 -11.76
C SER A 314 -4.65 19.56 -11.32
N ASN A 315 -3.82 18.71 -10.70
CA ASN A 315 -2.41 19.02 -10.59
C ASN A 315 -1.89 19.36 -11.99
N ASP A 316 -1.04 20.38 -12.07
CA ASP A 316 -0.15 20.61 -13.20
C ASP A 316 0.32 19.27 -13.79
N LEU A 317 0.32 19.14 -15.12
CA LEU A 317 0.74 17.90 -15.81
C LEU A 317 2.08 17.36 -15.27
N ILE A 318 2.94 18.28 -14.81
CA ILE A 318 4.30 18.03 -14.35
C ILE A 318 4.67 19.04 -13.24
N PRO A 319 5.31 18.62 -12.13
CA PRO A 319 5.91 19.52 -11.15
C PRO A 319 7.01 20.43 -11.73
N TYR A 320 6.89 21.76 -11.56
CA TYR A 320 7.89 22.71 -12.08
C TYR A 320 9.01 23.08 -11.09
N PHE A 321 8.85 22.80 -9.80
CA PHE A 321 9.79 23.27 -8.79
C PHE A 321 9.82 22.38 -7.55
N TYR A 322 10.56 21.27 -7.63
CA TYR A 322 10.78 20.39 -6.47
C TYR A 322 9.47 20.07 -5.72
N ASN A 323 8.31 19.97 -6.40
CA ASN A 323 7.03 19.91 -5.69
C ASN A 323 6.88 18.61 -4.89
N ASP A 324 7.63 17.57 -5.28
CA ASP A 324 7.70 16.29 -4.57
C ASP A 324 8.73 16.30 -3.44
N ASN A 325 9.52 17.37 -3.29
CA ASN A 325 10.50 17.53 -2.22
C ASN A 325 9.86 18.20 -1.00
N ILE A 326 9.98 17.54 0.16
CA ILE A 326 9.34 17.97 1.41
C ILE A 326 9.64 19.41 1.84
N PHE A 327 10.81 19.96 1.48
CA PHE A 327 11.22 21.31 1.92
C PHE A 327 10.50 22.42 1.13
N PHE A 328 10.09 22.13 -0.11
CA PHE A 328 9.47 23.10 -1.02
C PHE A 328 7.97 22.87 -1.23
N GLU A 329 7.40 21.83 -0.60
CA GLU A 329 5.96 21.55 -0.62
C GLU A 329 5.15 22.78 -0.15
N ASP A 330 4.13 23.15 -0.95
CA ASP A 330 3.19 24.21 -0.63
C ASP A 330 1.90 23.61 -0.07
N LEU A 331 1.69 23.79 1.23
CA LEU A 331 0.51 23.26 1.93
C LEU A 331 -0.77 24.06 1.64
N PHE A 332 -0.64 25.24 1.03
CA PHE A 332 -1.74 26.16 0.77
C PHE A 332 -2.10 26.19 -0.71
N GLN A 333 -3.08 25.39 -1.11
CA GLN A 333 -3.63 25.50 -2.46
C GLN A 333 -4.33 26.86 -2.63
N LEU A 334 -3.99 27.59 -3.68
CA LEU A 334 -4.75 28.78 -4.11
C LEU A 334 -6.01 28.30 -4.82
N THR A 335 -7.03 28.00 -4.04
CA THR A 335 -8.33 27.62 -4.59
C THR A 335 -9.25 28.83 -4.62
N THR A 336 -9.89 29.03 -5.76
CA THR A 336 -10.89 30.09 -5.96
C THR A 336 -12.28 29.64 -5.53
N ASN A 337 -12.50 28.33 -5.33
CA ASN A 337 -13.82 27.73 -5.16
C ASN A 337 -13.81 26.83 -3.91
N ILE A 338 -13.96 27.44 -2.73
CA ILE A 338 -14.18 26.71 -1.48
C ILE A 338 -15.68 26.43 -1.35
N SER A 339 -16.06 25.18 -1.06
CA SER A 339 -17.46 24.84 -0.76
C SER A 339 -17.82 25.25 0.67
N SER A 340 -18.55 26.36 0.80
CA SER A 340 -18.98 26.89 2.11
C SER A 340 -19.93 25.95 2.85
N GLU A 341 -20.79 25.23 2.13
CA GLU A 341 -21.71 24.24 2.69
C GLU A 341 -20.95 23.04 3.31
N ASN A 342 -19.99 22.50 2.57
CA ASN A 342 -19.16 21.38 3.03
C ASN A 342 -18.27 21.79 4.21
N LEU A 343 -17.71 23.00 4.16
CA LEU A 343 -16.92 23.57 5.26
C LEU A 343 -17.77 23.69 6.53
N THR A 344 -18.95 24.29 6.44
CA THR A 344 -19.86 24.47 7.58
C THR A 344 -20.28 23.12 8.16
N SER A 345 -20.64 22.17 7.28
CA SER A 345 -21.04 20.82 7.67
C SER A 345 -19.90 20.10 8.40
N SER A 346 -18.69 20.12 7.84
CA SER A 346 -17.52 19.47 8.43
C SER A 346 -17.20 20.04 9.82
N LEU A 347 -17.14 21.37 9.96
CA LEU A 347 -16.89 22.04 11.25
C LEU A 347 -17.94 21.65 12.30
N SER A 348 -19.23 21.71 11.95
CA SER A 348 -20.32 21.39 12.88
C SER A 348 -20.28 19.95 13.40
N ILE A 349 -19.88 19.00 12.55
CA ILE A 349 -19.77 17.60 12.91
C ILE A 349 -18.54 17.35 13.78
N TYR A 350 -17.41 18.00 13.48
CA TYR A 350 -16.23 17.92 14.34
C TYR A 350 -16.52 18.48 15.75
N ASP A 351 -17.18 19.63 15.86
CA ASP A 351 -17.60 20.19 17.15
C ASP A 351 -18.55 19.24 17.91
N SER A 352 -19.41 18.53 17.18
CA SER A 352 -20.28 17.49 17.75
C SER A 352 -19.49 16.32 18.34
N ILE A 353 -18.34 15.95 17.77
CA ILE A 353 -17.46 14.91 18.33
C ILE A 353 -16.84 15.38 19.65
N LEU A 354 -16.35 16.63 19.69
CA LEU A 354 -15.72 17.20 20.88
C LEU A 354 -16.68 17.30 22.05
N THR A 355 -17.95 17.56 21.79
CA THR A 355 -19.00 17.64 22.82
C THR A 355 -19.51 16.26 23.25
N SER A 356 -19.69 15.33 22.30
CA SER A 356 -20.29 14.02 22.60
C SER A 356 -19.29 13.00 23.17
N ILE A 357 -18.00 13.08 22.82
CA ILE A 357 -16.98 12.11 23.24
C ILE A 357 -15.62 12.77 23.58
N PRO A 358 -15.58 13.74 24.51
CA PRO A 358 -14.43 14.62 24.74
C PRO A 358 -13.12 13.91 25.17
N GLY A 359 -13.23 12.73 25.80
CA GLY A 359 -12.09 11.97 26.34
C GLY A 359 -11.56 10.85 25.45
N SER A 360 -12.05 10.71 24.22
CA SER A 360 -11.62 9.62 23.31
C SER A 360 -10.43 10.01 22.43
N SER A 361 -9.71 9.01 21.91
CA SER A 361 -8.72 9.21 20.84
C SER A 361 -9.30 9.93 19.62
N LEU A 362 -10.60 9.72 19.35
CA LEU A 362 -11.31 10.36 18.24
C LEU A 362 -11.47 11.87 18.45
N ALA A 363 -11.53 12.34 19.69
CA ALA A 363 -11.56 13.78 19.97
C ALA A 363 -10.23 14.44 19.63
N SER A 364 -9.09 13.82 19.96
CA SER A 364 -7.76 14.31 19.53
C SER A 364 -7.65 14.36 18.00
N GLU A 365 -8.16 13.33 17.31
CA GLU A 365 -8.19 13.32 15.84
C GLU A 365 -9.13 14.40 15.27
N ALA A 366 -10.30 14.61 15.86
CA ALA A 366 -11.21 15.68 15.47
C ALA A 366 -10.60 17.08 15.68
N GLU A 367 -9.92 17.33 16.81
CA GLU A 367 -9.20 18.58 17.07
C GLU A 367 -8.07 18.80 16.06
N PHE A 368 -7.32 17.75 15.72
CA PHE A 368 -6.31 17.82 14.68
C PHE A 368 -6.90 18.19 13.31
N ARG A 369 -8.02 17.58 12.91
CA ARG A 369 -8.69 17.91 11.63
C ARG A 369 -9.29 19.32 11.62
N LEU A 370 -9.89 19.75 12.72
CA LEU A 370 -10.31 21.15 12.90
C LEU A 370 -9.12 22.09 12.75
N ALA A 371 -7.98 21.77 13.37
CA ALA A 371 -6.76 22.56 13.24
C ALA A 371 -6.23 22.59 11.79
N GLU A 372 -6.32 21.49 11.04
CA GLU A 372 -5.98 21.46 9.61
C GLU A 372 -6.88 22.38 8.79
N ILE A 373 -8.19 22.39 9.05
CA ILE A 373 -9.13 23.32 8.39
C ILE A 373 -8.80 24.77 8.76
N GLN A 374 -8.58 25.07 10.05
CA GLN A 374 -8.20 26.40 10.50
C GLN A 374 -6.88 26.86 9.87
N TYR A 375 -5.90 25.95 9.77
CA TYR A 375 -4.59 26.23 9.21
C TYR A 375 -4.63 26.43 7.69
N ARG A 376 -5.19 25.48 6.94
CA ARG A 376 -5.05 25.41 5.48
C ARG A 376 -6.15 26.11 4.71
N VAL A 377 -7.35 26.21 5.27
CA VAL A 377 -8.55 26.71 4.57
C VAL A 377 -8.95 28.09 5.09
N ILE A 378 -9.11 28.22 6.40
CA ILE A 378 -9.56 29.49 7.03
C ILE A 378 -8.38 30.44 7.23
N GLU A 379 -7.16 29.92 7.36
CA GLU A 379 -5.92 30.66 7.62
C GLU A 379 -5.93 31.38 8.99
N ASP A 380 -6.69 30.87 9.97
CA ASP A 380 -6.66 31.30 11.38
C ASP A 380 -5.57 30.53 12.13
N PHE A 381 -4.34 31.05 12.05
CA PHE A 381 -3.16 30.42 12.63
C PHE A 381 -3.18 30.37 14.16
N ASP A 382 -3.83 31.33 14.82
CA ASP A 382 -3.94 31.35 16.28
C ASP A 382 -4.85 30.22 16.78
N LYS A 383 -6.02 30.09 16.16
CA LYS A 383 -6.96 29.01 16.49
C LYS A 383 -6.40 27.65 16.11
N ALA A 384 -5.75 27.53 14.95
CA ALA A 384 -5.06 26.31 14.56
C ALA A 384 -4.01 25.88 15.60
N TYR A 385 -3.17 26.82 16.07
CA TYR A 385 -2.15 26.55 17.07
C TYR A 385 -2.74 26.02 18.39
N ILE A 386 -3.81 26.65 18.88
CA ILE A 386 -4.50 26.23 20.11
C ILE A 386 -5.06 24.81 19.95
N LEU A 387 -5.72 24.53 18.82
CA LEU A 387 -6.30 23.22 18.54
C LEU A 387 -5.23 22.14 18.41
N TYR A 388 -4.12 22.40 17.71
CA TYR A 388 -3.01 21.43 17.63
C TYR A 388 -2.41 21.15 19.01
N LYS A 389 -2.20 22.17 19.85
CA LYS A 389 -1.70 21.96 21.22
C LYS A 389 -2.66 21.14 22.08
N SER A 390 -3.96 21.42 21.98
CA SER A 390 -4.99 20.60 22.65
C SER A 390 -4.94 19.16 22.15
N ALA A 391 -4.90 18.96 20.83
CA ALA A 391 -4.84 17.65 20.21
C ALA A 391 -3.61 16.86 20.65
N LEU A 392 -2.44 17.52 20.73
CA LEU A 392 -1.18 16.91 21.17
C LEU A 392 -1.30 16.36 22.59
N SER A 393 -1.85 17.15 23.52
CA SER A 393 -2.01 16.77 24.93
C SER A 393 -2.95 15.57 25.13
N LYS A 394 -3.84 15.30 24.17
CA LYS A 394 -4.81 14.20 24.19
C LYS A 394 -4.43 13.03 23.26
N SER A 395 -3.36 13.18 22.48
CA SER A 395 -3.01 12.23 21.42
C SER A 395 -2.61 10.87 22.01
N LEU A 396 -3.08 9.79 21.38
CA LEU A 396 -2.87 8.42 21.85
C LEU A 396 -2.05 7.57 20.87
N THR A 397 -1.85 8.04 19.64
CA THR A 397 -1.07 7.32 18.63
C THR A 397 0.18 8.10 18.27
N LYS A 398 1.33 7.42 18.26
CA LYS A 398 2.64 8.01 17.89
C LYS A 398 2.60 8.68 16.51
N THR A 399 1.82 8.14 15.59
CA THR A 399 1.65 8.69 14.24
C THR A 399 0.93 10.04 14.25
N LEU A 400 -0.16 10.16 15.02
CA LEU A 400 -0.91 11.42 15.11
C LEU A 400 -0.11 12.46 15.91
N GLU A 401 0.53 12.03 17.00
CA GLU A 401 1.44 12.86 17.80
C GLU A 401 2.53 13.50 16.91
N GLN A 402 3.22 12.69 16.11
CA GLN A 402 4.24 13.19 15.18
C GLN A 402 3.66 14.17 14.15
N GLN A 403 2.50 13.88 13.56
CA GLN A 403 1.83 14.79 12.63
C GLN A 403 1.51 16.14 13.29
N ILE A 404 0.98 16.12 14.52
CA ILE A 404 0.66 17.32 15.28
C ILE A 404 1.93 18.13 15.58
N ILE A 405 3.02 17.49 16.02
CA ILE A 405 4.30 18.16 16.29
C ILE A 405 4.78 18.93 15.04
N LEU A 406 4.80 18.26 13.89
CA LEU A 406 5.23 18.89 12.64
C LEU A 406 4.32 20.07 12.26
N ARG A 407 3.01 19.96 12.50
CA ARG A 407 2.05 21.03 12.21
C ARG A 407 2.12 22.21 13.14
N ILE A 408 2.42 22.00 14.43
CA ILE A 408 2.67 23.10 15.37
C ILE A 408 3.84 23.96 14.88
N ALA A 409 4.92 23.32 14.41
CA ALA A 409 6.06 24.03 13.83
C ALA A 409 5.69 24.78 12.54
N ASP A 410 4.89 24.15 11.65
CA ASP A 410 4.40 24.77 10.42
C ASP A 410 3.52 26.01 10.70
N VAL A 411 2.68 25.97 11.75
CA VAL A 411 1.84 27.09 12.17
C VAL A 411 2.66 28.22 12.78
N LEU A 412 3.62 27.92 13.66
CA LEU A 412 4.53 28.92 14.22
C LEU A 412 5.33 29.62 13.11
N ARG A 413 5.80 28.85 12.13
CA ARG A 413 6.42 29.38 10.91
C ARG A 413 5.48 30.28 10.13
N ALA A 414 4.23 29.87 9.93
CA ALA A 414 3.25 30.67 9.20
C ALA A 414 2.97 32.02 9.89
N LYS A 415 3.04 32.06 11.22
CA LYS A 415 2.97 33.28 12.04
C LYS A 415 4.26 34.13 11.99
N GLY A 416 5.33 33.65 11.37
CA GLY A 416 6.64 34.30 11.33
C GLY A 416 7.51 34.07 12.56
N ASP A 417 7.10 33.22 13.50
CA ASP A 417 7.83 32.93 14.74
C ASP A 417 8.72 31.69 14.60
N PHE A 418 9.80 31.86 13.83
CA PHE A 418 10.81 30.81 13.64
C PHE A 418 11.52 30.42 14.94
N THR A 419 11.74 31.38 15.84
CA THR A 419 12.44 31.15 17.10
C THR A 419 11.68 30.17 17.99
N SER A 420 10.38 30.41 18.20
CA SER A 420 9.55 29.48 18.97
C SER A 420 9.37 28.16 18.25
N SER A 421 9.30 28.15 16.91
CA SER A 421 9.21 26.93 16.12
C SER A 421 10.42 26.02 16.30
N ILE A 422 11.64 26.59 16.17
CA ILE A 422 12.90 25.86 16.38
C ILE A 422 13.00 25.36 17.82
N SER A 423 12.76 26.23 18.80
CA SER A 423 12.82 25.84 20.22
C SER A 423 11.83 24.71 20.57
N PHE A 424 10.62 24.75 20.00
CA PHE A 424 9.64 23.69 20.16
C PHE A 424 10.13 22.37 19.53
N LEU A 425 10.64 22.41 18.30
CA LEU A 425 11.15 21.24 17.60
C LEU A 425 12.38 20.63 18.29
N ASP A 426 13.30 21.45 18.82
CA ASP A 426 14.46 20.99 19.58
C ASP A 426 14.02 20.21 20.83
N SER A 427 13.03 20.75 21.56
CA SER A 427 12.43 20.07 22.72
C SER A 427 11.80 18.73 22.33
N MET A 428 11.05 18.69 21.22
CA MET A 428 10.42 17.46 20.72
C MET A 428 11.46 16.47 20.17
N TYR A 429 12.55 16.94 19.56
CA TYR A 429 13.61 16.08 19.03
C TYR A 429 14.38 15.39 20.15
N ASN A 430 14.63 16.08 21.27
CA ASN A 430 15.28 15.50 22.45
C ASN A 430 14.52 14.32 23.05
N THR A 431 13.20 14.28 22.86
CA THR A 431 12.33 13.21 23.38
C THR A 431 12.05 12.11 22.35
N HIS A 432 11.81 12.46 21.09
CA HIS A 432 11.36 11.52 20.06
C HIS A 432 12.47 11.01 19.14
N GLN A 433 13.50 11.84 18.88
CA GLN A 433 14.65 11.53 18.03
C GLN A 433 14.29 10.99 16.62
N THR A 434 13.19 11.44 16.03
CA THR A 434 12.76 11.02 14.69
C THR A 434 13.37 11.88 13.59
N LEU A 435 13.65 11.25 12.43
CA LEU A 435 14.18 11.95 11.26
C LEU A 435 13.20 13.01 10.71
N GLU A 436 11.89 12.79 10.78
CA GLU A 436 10.90 13.79 10.37
C GLU A 436 11.05 15.12 11.13
N ILE A 437 11.26 15.07 12.45
CA ILE A 437 11.48 16.27 13.28
C ILE A 437 12.82 16.91 12.91
N LYS A 438 13.88 16.11 12.70
CA LYS A 438 15.20 16.64 12.29
C LYS A 438 15.13 17.33 10.92
N ASN A 439 14.40 16.76 9.96
CA ASN A 439 14.15 17.40 8.66
C ASN A 439 13.35 18.70 8.84
N LYS A 440 12.34 18.74 9.71
CA LYS A 440 11.59 19.97 9.99
C LYS A 440 12.48 21.05 10.64
N LEU A 441 13.45 20.68 11.49
CA LEU A 441 14.47 21.61 12.00
C LEU A 441 15.35 22.18 10.89
N VAL A 442 15.82 21.34 9.96
CA VAL A 442 16.56 21.79 8.76
C VAL A 442 15.74 22.83 8.00
N GLU A 443 14.45 22.55 7.77
CA GLU A 443 13.52 23.48 7.10
C GLU A 443 13.43 24.82 7.85
N MET A 444 13.23 24.79 9.18
CA MET A 444 13.12 26.02 9.97
C MET A 444 14.40 26.84 9.96
N HIS A 445 15.57 26.22 10.12
CA HIS A 445 16.85 26.92 10.07
C HIS A 445 17.09 27.55 8.69
N LEU A 446 16.84 26.80 7.62
CA LEU A 446 17.00 27.29 6.26
C LEU A 446 16.15 28.54 5.99
N PHE A 447 14.84 28.45 6.21
CA PHE A 447 13.91 29.55 5.91
C PHE A 447 13.89 30.67 6.97
N SER A 448 14.60 30.49 8.09
CA SER A 448 14.98 31.58 9.00
C SER A 448 16.19 32.40 8.49
N GLY A 449 16.76 32.02 7.34
CA GLY A 449 17.93 32.68 6.75
C GLY A 449 19.27 32.15 7.25
N LYS A 450 19.32 30.89 7.74
CA LYS A 450 20.55 30.24 8.24
C LYS A 450 20.91 29.01 7.39
N PRO A 451 21.27 29.18 6.10
CA PRO A 451 21.63 28.07 5.22
C PRO A 451 22.85 27.29 5.70
N ASP A 452 23.84 27.93 6.35
CA ASP A 452 24.99 27.25 6.95
C ASP A 452 24.58 26.22 8.00
N THR A 453 23.70 26.61 8.93
CA THR A 453 23.21 25.72 9.98
C THR A 453 22.41 24.57 9.39
N ALA A 454 21.55 24.86 8.40
CA ALA A 454 20.80 23.83 7.69
C ALA A 454 21.74 22.82 6.99
N LEU A 455 22.80 23.30 6.33
CA LEU A 455 23.78 22.46 5.65
C LEU A 455 24.55 21.55 6.62
N ILE A 456 24.97 22.06 7.77
CA ILE A 456 25.61 21.26 8.83
C ILE A 456 24.68 20.13 9.27
N MET A 457 23.41 20.44 9.57
CA MET A 457 22.42 19.44 9.99
C MET A 457 22.16 18.39 8.91
N ILE A 458 22.10 18.80 7.63
CA ILE A 458 21.95 17.88 6.51
C ILE A 458 23.15 16.92 6.43
N ASN A 459 24.38 17.43 6.55
CA ASN A 459 25.59 16.61 6.52
C ASN A 459 25.63 15.61 7.68
N GLU A 460 25.19 16.01 8.87
CA GLU A 460 25.03 15.07 10.00
C GLU A 460 24.00 13.97 9.72
N ILE A 461 22.87 14.30 9.06
CA ILE A 461 21.89 13.29 8.66
C ILE A 461 22.54 12.28 7.69
N PHE A 462 23.33 12.75 6.73
CA PHE A 462 24.07 11.91 5.77
C PHE A 462 25.06 10.93 6.39
N LEU A 463 25.48 11.12 7.64
CA LEU A 463 26.29 10.13 8.36
C LEU A 463 25.53 8.84 8.69
N THR A 464 24.19 8.89 8.69
CA THR A 464 23.34 7.78 9.17
C THR A 464 22.23 7.35 8.21
N ILE A 465 21.77 8.23 7.32
CA ILE A 465 20.69 7.91 6.38
C ILE A 465 21.17 6.98 5.26
N MET A 466 20.38 5.95 4.98
CA MET A 466 20.64 5.02 3.88
C MET A 466 20.05 5.55 2.56
N PRO A 467 20.65 5.21 1.39
CA PRO A 467 20.11 5.58 0.07
C PRO A 467 18.68 5.08 -0.21
N THR A 468 18.22 4.06 0.50
CA THR A 468 16.86 3.51 0.39
C THR A 468 15.81 4.28 1.21
N ASN A 469 16.20 5.26 2.02
CA ASN A 469 15.28 6.05 2.82
C ASN A 469 14.49 7.02 1.94
N LYS A 470 13.18 7.18 2.20
CA LYS A 470 12.28 8.07 1.46
C LYS A 470 12.75 9.53 1.40
N PHE A 471 13.50 10.02 2.38
CA PHE A 471 13.98 11.42 2.44
C PHE A 471 15.37 11.62 1.83
N PHE A 472 16.05 10.56 1.40
CA PHE A 472 17.45 10.64 0.96
C PHE A 472 17.60 11.59 -0.23
N ASN A 473 16.77 11.43 -1.26
CA ASN A 473 16.82 12.26 -2.46
C ASN A 473 16.43 13.71 -2.15
N ASP A 474 15.42 13.95 -1.31
CA ASP A 474 15.00 15.30 -0.94
C ASP A 474 16.11 16.08 -0.23
N LEU A 475 16.82 15.41 0.69
CA LEU A 475 17.97 15.97 1.40
C LEU A 475 19.16 16.20 0.46
N MET A 476 19.39 15.29 -0.50
CA MET A 476 20.44 15.44 -1.51
C MET A 476 20.18 16.68 -2.36
N GLU A 477 18.96 16.81 -2.90
CA GLU A 477 18.54 17.96 -3.69
C GLU A 477 18.68 19.26 -2.92
N LEU A 478 18.26 19.29 -1.65
CA LEU A 478 18.40 20.47 -0.82
C LEU A 478 19.87 20.82 -0.55
N ARG A 479 20.70 19.82 -0.25
CA ARG A 479 22.13 20.00 -0.03
C ARG A 479 22.81 20.58 -1.26
N ASP A 480 22.52 20.02 -2.42
CA ASP A 480 23.13 20.44 -3.68
C ASP A 480 22.68 21.86 -4.06
N LEU A 481 21.42 22.20 -3.80
CA LEU A 481 20.91 23.57 -3.95
C LEU A 481 21.67 24.57 -3.06
N ILE A 482 21.88 24.25 -1.77
CA ILE A 482 22.64 25.13 -0.87
C ILE A 482 24.10 25.23 -1.33
N ASN A 483 24.76 24.11 -1.67
CA ASN A 483 26.15 24.15 -2.12
C ASN A 483 26.32 25.01 -3.37
N PHE A 484 25.46 24.82 -4.36
CA PHE A 484 25.56 25.47 -5.66
C PHE A 484 25.27 26.98 -5.60
N TYR A 485 24.31 27.41 -4.78
CA TYR A 485 23.86 28.81 -4.73
C TYR A 485 24.37 29.62 -3.54
N TYR A 486 25.02 28.99 -2.56
CA TYR A 486 25.48 29.65 -1.34
C TYR A 486 26.94 29.37 -0.97
N VAL A 487 27.41 28.13 -1.11
CA VAL A 487 28.79 27.78 -0.71
C VAL A 487 29.80 28.14 -1.79
N GLU A 488 29.53 27.77 -3.04
CA GLU A 488 30.47 27.88 -4.18
C GLU A 488 30.33 29.20 -4.97
N VAL A 489 30.05 30.30 -4.28
CA VAL A 489 29.74 31.61 -4.89
C VAL A 489 30.33 32.79 -4.11
N ASP A 490 30.35 33.96 -4.74
CA ASP A 490 30.81 35.20 -4.12
C ASP A 490 29.83 35.75 -3.06
N GLU A 491 30.28 36.71 -2.25
CA GLU A 491 29.48 37.30 -1.17
C GLU A 491 28.18 37.97 -1.67
N LYS A 492 28.21 38.57 -2.86
CA LYS A 492 27.02 39.18 -3.47
C LYS A 492 25.97 38.10 -3.80
N SER A 493 26.39 36.97 -4.34
CA SER A 493 25.53 35.82 -4.64
C SER A 493 24.98 35.19 -3.37
N LYS A 494 25.78 35.10 -2.29
CA LYS A 494 25.30 34.65 -0.97
C LYS A 494 24.18 35.53 -0.45
N GLU A 495 24.35 36.84 -0.52
CA GLU A 495 23.30 37.79 -0.13
C GLU A 495 22.04 37.61 -0.99
N GLY A 496 22.21 37.43 -2.31
CA GLY A 496 21.13 37.11 -3.23
C GLY A 496 20.37 35.84 -2.82
N PHE A 497 21.07 34.77 -2.46
CA PHE A 497 20.48 33.51 -2.02
C PHE A 497 19.77 33.62 -0.67
N ILE A 498 20.35 34.36 0.29
CA ILE A 498 19.68 34.64 1.57
C ILE A 498 18.36 35.39 1.32
N ASN A 499 18.35 36.39 0.43
CA ASN A 499 17.13 37.11 0.10
C ASN A 499 16.12 36.25 -0.69
N TYR A 500 16.58 35.30 -1.49
CA TYR A 500 15.74 34.26 -2.07
C TYR A 500 15.08 33.40 -0.98
N LEU A 501 15.83 32.91 0.02
CA LEU A 501 15.28 32.16 1.15
C LEU A 501 14.27 32.98 1.96
N LYS A 502 14.47 34.29 2.10
CA LYS A 502 13.46 35.20 2.69
C LYS A 502 12.18 35.24 1.86
N SER A 503 12.28 35.21 0.52
CA SER A 503 11.08 35.14 -0.33
C SER A 503 10.34 33.81 -0.18
N GLU A 504 11.06 32.69 -0.05
CA GLU A 504 10.46 31.40 0.28
C GLU A 504 9.80 31.40 1.67
N SER A 505 10.44 32.03 2.65
CA SER A 505 9.88 32.23 4.00
C SER A 505 8.57 33.00 3.98
N LEU A 506 8.45 34.04 3.13
CA LEU A 506 7.21 34.78 2.94
C LEU A 506 6.10 33.91 2.31
N LEU A 507 6.43 33.06 1.34
CA LEU A 507 5.46 32.09 0.78
C LEU A 507 4.93 31.14 1.85
N LYS A 508 5.85 30.64 2.68
CA LYS A 508 5.56 29.78 3.84
C LYS A 508 4.72 30.49 4.91
N GLN A 509 4.71 31.83 4.93
CA GLN A 509 3.85 32.70 5.76
C GLN A 509 2.56 33.15 5.06
N ARG A 510 2.24 32.60 3.88
CA ARG A 510 1.10 33.01 3.03
C ARG A 510 1.16 34.45 2.51
N LYS A 511 2.31 35.11 2.66
CA LYS A 511 2.61 36.47 2.17
C LYS A 511 3.05 36.44 0.70
N ILE A 512 2.17 35.94 -0.17
CA ILE A 512 2.49 35.65 -1.59
C ILE A 512 2.77 36.94 -2.36
N SER A 513 2.03 38.01 -2.08
CA SER A 513 2.22 39.31 -2.71
C SER A 513 3.57 39.91 -2.34
N GLU A 514 3.94 39.87 -1.06
CA GLU A 514 5.24 40.33 -0.57
C GLU A 514 6.39 39.48 -1.13
N ALA A 515 6.21 38.16 -1.18
CA ALA A 515 7.20 37.26 -1.78
C ALA A 515 7.45 37.59 -3.26
N ASN A 516 6.38 37.82 -4.04
CA ASN A 516 6.49 38.22 -5.45
C ASN A 516 7.20 39.57 -5.61
N GLN A 517 6.89 40.55 -4.75
CA GLN A 517 7.56 41.85 -4.77
C GLN A 517 9.05 41.74 -4.43
N LEU A 518 9.39 40.97 -3.40
CA LEU A 518 10.78 40.70 -3.02
C LEU A 518 11.53 40.00 -4.15
N LEU A 519 10.92 38.97 -4.76
CA LEU A 519 11.49 38.28 -5.93
C LEU A 519 11.73 39.24 -7.10
N LYS A 520 10.79 40.13 -7.39
CA LYS A 520 10.96 41.15 -8.44
C LYS A 520 12.17 42.06 -8.15
N TYR A 521 12.36 42.46 -6.90
CA TYR A 521 13.50 43.27 -6.47
C TYR A 521 14.83 42.52 -6.62
N ILE A 522 14.91 41.28 -6.10
CA ILE A 522 16.17 40.52 -6.13
C ILE A 522 16.57 40.09 -7.54
N ILE A 523 15.62 39.83 -8.44
CA ILE A 523 15.91 39.54 -9.86
C ILE A 523 16.68 40.71 -10.48
N LYS A 524 16.22 41.95 -10.26
CA LYS A 524 16.85 43.16 -10.84
C LYS A 524 18.29 43.39 -10.33
N GLN A 525 18.59 42.96 -9.10
CA GLN A 525 19.93 43.14 -8.51
C GLN A 525 20.93 42.05 -8.92
N ASN A 526 20.43 40.93 -9.45
CA ASN A 526 21.20 39.70 -9.66
C ASN A 526 21.15 39.20 -11.11
N GLU A 527 20.89 40.06 -12.10
CA GLU A 527 20.71 39.66 -13.52
C GLU A 527 21.89 38.88 -14.10
N GLU A 528 23.11 39.17 -13.65
CA GLU A 528 24.35 38.51 -14.11
C GLU A 528 24.80 37.33 -13.23
N GLN A 529 24.06 37.04 -12.15
CA GLN A 529 24.46 36.04 -11.16
C GLN A 529 23.96 34.65 -11.53
N LYS A 530 24.68 33.61 -11.09
CA LYS A 530 24.27 32.19 -11.27
C LYS A 530 22.87 31.91 -10.74
N LEU A 531 22.43 32.64 -9.71
CA LEU A 531 21.11 32.52 -9.08
C LEU A 531 19.96 33.00 -9.98
N PHE A 532 20.22 33.86 -10.96
CA PHE A 532 19.18 34.52 -11.77
C PHE A 532 18.12 33.58 -12.37
N PRO A 533 18.49 32.44 -13.01
CA PRO A 533 17.50 31.53 -13.58
C PRO A 533 16.56 30.94 -12.52
N LEU A 534 17.07 30.65 -11.32
CA LEU A 534 16.25 30.14 -10.21
C LEU A 534 15.20 31.17 -9.78
N LEU A 535 15.59 32.44 -9.66
CA LEU A 535 14.69 33.53 -9.28
C LEU A 535 13.58 33.74 -10.32
N CYS A 536 13.94 33.72 -11.61
CA CYS A 536 12.99 33.86 -12.71
C CYS A 536 11.96 32.71 -12.72
N LEU A 537 12.42 31.46 -12.61
CA LEU A 537 11.54 30.30 -12.53
C LEU A 537 10.60 30.41 -11.32
N ARG A 538 11.15 30.70 -10.14
CA ARG A 538 10.35 30.75 -8.91
C ARG A 538 9.31 31.85 -8.95
N ARG A 539 9.66 33.03 -9.43
CA ARG A 539 8.71 34.14 -9.59
C ARG A 539 7.65 33.84 -10.66
N ALA A 540 7.99 33.19 -11.77
CA ALA A 540 7.02 32.79 -12.78
C ALA A 540 5.93 31.86 -12.21
N ILE A 541 6.33 30.91 -11.34
CA ILE A 541 5.39 30.01 -10.64
C ILE A 541 4.44 30.80 -9.74
N ILE A 542 4.95 31.77 -8.98
CA ILE A 542 4.13 32.63 -8.14
C ILE A 542 3.19 33.52 -8.97
N LEU A 543 3.66 34.05 -10.10
CA LEU A 543 2.82 34.86 -10.98
C LEU A 543 1.68 34.05 -11.59
N THR A 544 1.94 32.79 -11.96
CA THR A 544 0.90 31.86 -12.45
C THR A 544 -0.16 31.61 -11.38
N LYS A 545 0.29 31.41 -10.13
CA LYS A 545 -0.56 31.32 -8.93
C LYS A 545 -1.41 32.58 -8.69
N LEU A 546 -0.87 33.76 -9.02
CA LEU A 546 -1.57 35.05 -8.94
C LEU A 546 -2.40 35.38 -10.19
N ASN A 547 -2.59 34.42 -11.12
CA ASN A 547 -3.26 34.60 -12.41
C ASN A 547 -2.63 35.67 -13.32
N LYS A 548 -1.35 35.97 -13.14
CA LYS A 548 -0.56 36.94 -13.92
C LYS A 548 0.24 36.22 -15.02
N TYR A 549 -0.46 35.51 -15.89
CA TYR A 549 0.14 34.59 -16.86
C TYR A 549 1.07 35.26 -17.88
N ASN A 550 0.74 36.48 -18.33
CA ASN A 550 1.61 37.22 -19.26
C ASN A 550 2.95 37.62 -18.63
N GLU A 551 2.94 38.10 -17.38
CA GLU A 551 4.18 38.39 -16.64
C GLU A 551 4.98 37.11 -16.38
N ALA A 552 4.31 35.97 -16.15
CA ALA A 552 4.97 34.69 -15.99
C ALA A 552 5.68 34.26 -17.27
N LEU A 553 4.99 34.30 -18.42
CA LEU A 553 5.56 33.97 -19.73
C LEU A 553 6.78 34.83 -20.07
N ASP A 554 6.73 36.14 -19.80
CA ASP A 554 7.89 37.04 -19.99
C ASP A 554 9.13 36.54 -19.21
N LEU A 555 8.96 36.15 -17.94
CA LEU A 555 10.06 35.59 -17.15
C LEU A 555 10.54 34.24 -17.66
N LEU A 556 9.63 33.38 -18.15
CA LEU A 556 10.00 32.06 -18.68
C LEU A 556 10.88 32.18 -19.92
N THR A 557 10.69 33.22 -20.75
CA THR A 557 11.60 33.48 -21.90
C THR A 557 13.05 33.74 -21.47
N LYS A 558 13.26 34.30 -20.27
CA LYS A 558 14.59 34.58 -19.70
C LYS A 558 15.31 33.31 -19.23
N LEU A 559 14.63 32.17 -19.19
CA LEU A 559 15.23 30.88 -18.85
C LEU A 559 15.90 30.19 -20.04
N LYS A 560 15.79 30.74 -21.25
CA LYS A 560 16.40 30.15 -22.45
C LYS A 560 17.92 30.02 -22.29
N ASN A 561 18.47 28.85 -22.66
CA ASN A 561 19.88 28.49 -22.53
C ASN A 561 20.40 28.40 -21.08
N THR A 562 19.50 28.24 -20.11
CA THR A 562 19.86 28.00 -18.70
C THR A 562 19.58 26.54 -18.29
N ILE A 563 20.02 26.14 -17.09
CA ILE A 563 19.72 24.80 -16.51
C ILE A 563 18.21 24.54 -16.29
N TYR A 564 17.37 25.58 -16.36
CA TYR A 564 15.92 25.49 -16.21
C TYR A 564 15.16 25.73 -17.53
N SER A 565 15.86 25.70 -18.67
CA SER A 565 15.23 25.90 -19.99
C SER A 565 14.10 24.90 -20.24
N ASP A 566 14.30 23.64 -19.86
CA ASP A 566 13.31 22.58 -20.02
C ASP A 566 12.03 22.88 -19.22
N ARG A 567 12.15 23.27 -17.94
CA ARG A 567 11.05 23.69 -17.07
C ARG A 567 10.35 24.93 -17.62
N GLY A 568 11.11 25.87 -18.16
CA GLY A 568 10.58 27.08 -18.80
C GLY A 568 9.66 26.77 -19.98
N GLU A 569 10.09 25.86 -20.86
CA GLU A 569 9.32 25.41 -22.02
C GLU A 569 8.10 24.57 -21.59
N VAL A 570 8.24 23.64 -20.63
CA VAL A 570 7.13 22.86 -20.08
C VAL A 570 6.03 23.77 -19.52
N MET A 571 6.41 24.67 -18.62
CA MET A 571 5.48 25.57 -17.94
C MET A 571 4.80 26.53 -18.92
N SER A 572 5.52 27.01 -19.93
CA SER A 572 4.93 27.82 -21.02
C SER A 572 3.87 27.01 -21.77
N GLY A 573 4.18 25.76 -22.12
CA GLY A 573 3.25 24.86 -22.81
C GLY A 573 1.94 24.66 -22.05
N GLN A 574 1.99 24.45 -20.73
CA GLN A 574 0.78 24.29 -19.92
C GLN A 574 0.00 25.58 -19.73
N ILE A 575 0.66 26.72 -19.62
CA ILE A 575 -0.06 28.01 -19.60
C ILE A 575 -0.86 28.17 -20.90
N TYR A 576 -0.24 27.92 -22.06
CA TYR A 576 -0.96 28.01 -23.34
C TYR A 576 -2.08 26.99 -23.46
N GLU A 577 -1.86 25.75 -23.02
CA GLU A 577 -2.87 24.69 -23.08
C GLU A 577 -4.06 24.95 -22.13
N GLN A 578 -3.78 25.19 -20.86
CA GLN A 578 -4.80 25.19 -19.80
C GLN A 578 -5.48 26.54 -19.63
N ILE A 579 -4.76 27.64 -19.86
CA ILE A 579 -5.26 28.99 -19.63
C ILE A 579 -5.73 29.63 -20.93
N TYR A 580 -4.91 29.57 -21.98
CA TYR A 580 -5.23 30.18 -23.27
C TYR A 580 -5.96 29.24 -24.23
N ASN A 581 -6.06 27.94 -23.90
CA ASN A 581 -6.65 26.91 -24.75
C ASN A 581 -6.02 26.86 -26.17
N ASP A 582 -4.76 27.27 -26.28
CA ASP A 582 -3.99 27.28 -27.53
C ASP A 582 -3.13 26.01 -27.61
N LYS A 583 -3.74 24.94 -28.13
CA LYS A 583 -3.09 23.64 -28.27
C LYS A 583 -1.91 23.67 -29.24
N GLU A 584 -1.92 24.53 -30.25
CA GLU A 584 -0.85 24.61 -31.24
C GLU A 584 0.42 25.22 -30.65
N ILE A 585 0.29 26.34 -29.91
CA ILE A 585 1.43 26.93 -29.19
C ILE A 585 1.91 25.98 -28.10
N ALA A 586 1.00 25.37 -27.34
CA ALA A 586 1.36 24.40 -26.31
C ALA A 586 2.17 23.22 -26.89
N MET A 587 1.71 22.66 -28.01
CA MET A 587 2.39 21.56 -28.71
C MET A 587 3.80 21.96 -29.14
N ARG A 588 4.01 23.19 -29.62
CA ARG A 588 5.34 23.69 -29.99
C ARG A 588 6.30 23.71 -28.81
N HIS A 589 5.85 24.20 -27.66
CA HIS A 589 6.63 24.18 -26.42
C HIS A 589 6.97 22.76 -25.97
N PHE A 590 5.98 21.86 -25.94
CA PHE A 590 6.20 20.46 -25.57
C PHE A 590 7.15 19.71 -26.51
N MET A 591 7.05 19.96 -27.83
CA MET A 591 7.95 19.34 -28.81
C MET A 591 9.40 19.84 -28.68
N LYS A 592 9.62 21.11 -28.32
CA LYS A 592 10.96 21.59 -28.00
C LYS A 592 11.59 20.84 -26.85
N VAL A 593 10.82 20.51 -25.80
CA VAL A 593 11.34 19.73 -24.67
C VAL A 593 11.90 18.38 -25.15
N ILE A 594 11.15 17.68 -26.00
CA ILE A 594 11.54 16.38 -26.55
C ILE A 594 12.77 16.49 -27.46
N ASN A 595 12.84 17.54 -28.29
CA ASN A 595 13.85 17.67 -29.34
C ASN A 595 15.17 18.26 -28.82
N GLU A 596 15.08 19.26 -27.93
CA GLU A 596 16.23 20.04 -27.46
C GLU A 596 16.74 19.57 -26.09
N PHE A 597 15.91 18.88 -25.29
CA PHE A 597 16.25 18.44 -23.93
C PHE A 597 15.99 16.93 -23.72
N PRO A 598 16.64 16.04 -24.49
CA PRO A 598 16.36 14.59 -24.45
C PRO A 598 16.60 13.96 -23.07
N ASN A 599 17.50 14.52 -22.27
CA ASN A 599 17.82 14.07 -20.92
C ASN A 599 16.92 14.67 -19.83
N SER A 600 15.94 15.52 -20.19
CA SER A 600 15.00 16.08 -19.22
C SER A 600 14.16 14.95 -18.60
N ILE A 601 13.98 15.00 -17.28
CA ILE A 601 13.10 14.08 -16.55
C ILE A 601 11.63 14.18 -17.02
N PHE A 602 11.29 15.23 -17.76
CA PHE A 602 9.94 15.52 -18.26
C PHE A 602 9.68 14.96 -19.65
N SER A 603 10.69 14.46 -20.36
CA SER A 603 10.57 14.00 -21.76
C SER A 603 9.52 12.91 -21.95
N GLU A 604 9.49 11.88 -21.10
CA GLU A 604 8.53 10.78 -21.20
C GLU A 604 7.09 11.20 -20.81
N PRO A 605 6.87 11.89 -19.66
CA PRO A 605 5.56 12.48 -19.35
C PRO A 605 4.99 13.34 -20.48
N ILE A 606 5.81 14.17 -21.10
CA ILE A 606 5.41 15.03 -22.22
C ILE A 606 5.05 14.19 -23.46
N ARG A 607 5.83 13.16 -23.80
CA ARG A 607 5.49 12.25 -24.92
C ARG A 607 4.12 11.61 -24.73
N TYR A 608 3.83 11.15 -23.52
CA TYR A 608 2.52 10.58 -23.20
C TYR A 608 1.39 11.61 -23.36
N HIS A 609 1.60 12.83 -22.85
CA HIS A 609 0.63 13.91 -22.96
C HIS A 609 0.37 14.35 -24.40
N ILE A 610 1.42 14.49 -25.22
CA ILE A 610 1.29 14.80 -26.65
C ILE A 610 0.45 13.75 -27.37
N ARG A 611 0.61 12.46 -27.04
CA ARG A 611 -0.23 11.39 -27.63
C ARG A 611 -1.70 11.58 -27.29
N LYS A 612 -2.00 11.96 -26.05
CA LYS A 612 -3.37 12.22 -25.58
C LYS A 612 -3.97 13.44 -26.28
N LEU A 613 -3.22 14.54 -26.38
CA LEU A 613 -3.66 15.73 -27.13
C LEU A 613 -3.99 15.42 -28.59
N LYS A 614 -3.19 14.55 -29.25
CA LYS A 614 -3.44 14.10 -30.63
C LYS A 614 -4.58 13.11 -30.78
N SER A 615 -4.88 12.30 -29.75
CA SER A 615 -6.05 11.41 -29.78
C SER A 615 -7.36 12.19 -29.58
N ASP A 616 -7.32 13.24 -28.77
CA ASP A 616 -8.48 14.11 -28.53
C ASP A 616 -8.81 15.02 -29.74
N GLU A 617 -7.87 15.22 -30.67
CA GLU A 617 -8.09 15.89 -31.97
C GLU A 617 -8.75 14.98 -33.03
N LYS A 618 -8.83 13.66 -32.80
CA LYS A 618 -9.39 12.68 -33.75
C LYS A 618 -10.85 12.28 -33.44
N ILE A 619 -11.49 12.98 -32.50
CA ILE A 619 -12.92 12.87 -32.16
C ILE A 619 -13.57 14.21 -32.52
#